data_AF-A0A5R2MU20-F1
#
_entry.id   AF-A0A5R2MU20-F1
#
_cell.length_a   1.000
_cell.length_b   1.000
_cell.length_c   1.000
_cell.angle_alpha   90.00
_cell.angle_beta   90.00
_cell.angle_gamma   90.00
#
_symmetry.space_group_name_H-M   'P 1'
#
loop_
_entity.id
_entity.type
_entity.pdbx_description
1 polymer ?
#
loop_
_entity_poly.entity_id
_entity_poly.type
_entity_poly.pdbx_seq_one_letter_code
_entity_poly.pdbx_strand_id
1 'polypeptide(L)'
;KTGAPFKFEILGWNDTDQVIASPYIANLRKIGVDATLRIIDQTQYINRVNHFDFDVVTGLFGQSESPGNEQRDFWSSKAADAPGSRNLMGIKDPIVDALV
;
A
#
# COMPACT_ATOMS: atom_id res chain seq x y z
N LYS A 1 15.07 16.01 10.00
CA LYS A 1 13.84 15.61 10.74
C LYS A 1 13.02 16.86 10.97
N THR A 2 11.72 16.85 10.67
CA THR A 2 10.84 18.04 10.77
C THR A 2 10.40 18.35 12.21
N GLY A 3 10.56 17.40 13.14
CA GLY A 3 10.08 17.55 14.52
C GLY A 3 8.57 17.35 14.70
N ALA A 4 7.83 17.20 13.60
CA ALA A 4 6.41 16.88 13.62
C ALA A 4 6.18 15.44 14.15
N PRO A 5 5.08 15.19 14.90
CA PRO A 5 4.68 13.82 15.25
C PRO A 5 4.53 12.96 14.00
N PHE A 6 4.99 11.72 14.06
CA PHE A 6 4.82 10.80 12.94
C PHE A 6 3.38 10.28 12.90
N LYS A 7 2.68 10.60 11.80
CA LYS A 7 1.26 10.36 11.59
C LYS A 7 1.00 9.83 10.19
N PHE A 8 0.06 8.91 10.04
CA PHE A 8 -0.41 8.43 8.73
C PHE A 8 -1.79 7.78 8.79
N GLU A 9 -2.45 7.70 7.64
CA GLU A 9 -3.75 7.05 7.44
C GLU A 9 -3.61 5.68 6.78
N ILE A 10 -4.22 4.66 7.37
CA ILE A 10 -4.47 3.36 6.73
C ILE A 10 -5.84 3.45 6.04
N LEU A 11 -5.88 3.24 4.74
CA LEU A 11 -7.11 3.26 3.96
C LEU A 11 -7.69 1.85 3.82
N GLY A 12 -9.00 1.72 4.03
CA GLY A 12 -9.75 0.48 3.86
C GLY A 12 -11.16 0.73 3.34
N TRP A 13 -11.89 -0.34 3.01
CA TRP A 13 -13.25 -0.25 2.47
C TRP A 13 -14.20 -1.35 2.95
N ASN A 14 -13.72 -2.29 3.79
CA ASN A 14 -14.55 -3.35 4.36
C ASN A 14 -14.13 -3.69 5.80
N ASP A 15 -14.91 -4.54 6.47
CA ASP A 15 -14.69 -4.92 7.87
C ASP A 15 -13.38 -5.71 8.10
N THR A 16 -12.88 -6.42 7.09
CA THR A 16 -11.61 -7.15 7.17
C THR A 16 -10.44 -6.19 7.38
N ASP A 17 -10.48 -5.01 6.76
CA ASP A 17 -9.46 -3.98 6.96
C ASP A 17 -9.41 -3.51 8.41
N GLN A 18 -10.57 -3.42 9.08
CA GLN A 18 -10.64 -3.08 10.50
C GLN A 18 -10.01 -4.16 11.38
N VAL A 19 -10.27 -5.44 11.08
CA VAL A 19 -9.67 -6.56 11.81
C VAL A 19 -8.14 -6.54 11.67
N ILE A 20 -7.62 -6.27 10.47
CA ILE A 20 -6.18 -6.24 10.20
C ILE A 20 -5.50 -5.01 10.83
N ALA A 21 -6.07 -3.81 10.65
CA ALA A 21 -5.43 -2.56 11.04
C ALA A 21 -5.46 -2.30 12.56
N SER A 22 -6.51 -2.74 13.26
CA SER A 22 -6.69 -2.47 14.69
C SER A 22 -5.50 -2.89 15.58
N PRO A 23 -4.99 -4.14 15.53
CA PRO A 23 -3.82 -4.53 16.32
C PRO A 23 -2.54 -3.79 15.89
N TYR A 24 -2.40 -3.47 14.60
CA TYR A 24 -1.25 -2.73 14.09
C TYR A 24 -1.22 -1.29 14.64
N ILE A 25 -2.35 -0.58 14.58
CA ILE A 25 -2.51 0.76 15.18
C ILE A 25 -2.23 0.73 16.69
N ALA A 26 -2.75 -0.28 17.41
CA ALA A 26 -2.52 -0.42 18.84
C ALA A 26 -1.03 -0.61 19.18
N ASN A 27 -0.28 -1.33 18.34
CA ASN A 27 1.16 -1.51 18.51
C ASN A 27 1.96 -0.24 18.16
N LEU A 28 1.60 0.45 17.07
CA LEU A 28 2.21 1.73 16.67
C LEU A 28 2.07 2.81 17.74
N ARG A 29 0.92 2.85 18.42
CA ARG A 29 0.69 3.77 19.54
C ARG A 29 1.72 3.60 20.67
N LYS A 30 2.16 2.37 20.94
CA LYS A 30 3.16 2.08 22.01
C LYS A 30 4.51 2.72 21.73
N ILE A 31 4.83 2.97 20.46
CA ILE A 31 6.08 3.64 20.03
C ILE A 31 5.85 5.10 19.62
N GLY A 32 4.70 5.68 19.97
CA GLY A 32 4.42 7.10 19.75
C GLY A 32 4.01 7.48 18.33
N VAL A 33 3.64 6.51 17.49
CA VAL A 33 3.12 6.76 16.14
C VAL A 33 1.60 6.89 16.21
N ASP A 34 1.07 7.95 15.58
CA ASP A 34 -0.36 8.25 15.53
C ASP A 34 -0.92 7.84 14.16
N ALA A 35 -1.34 6.58 14.07
CA ALA A 35 -1.93 5.96 12.89
C ALA A 35 -3.45 5.83 13.04
N THR A 36 -4.19 6.09 11.98
CA THR A 36 -5.66 5.97 11.93
C THR A 36 -6.10 4.98 10.86
N LEU A 37 -7.31 4.43 11.01
CA LEU A 37 -7.98 3.68 9.95
C LEU A 37 -9.11 4.54 9.38
N ARG A 38 -9.16 4.67 8.06
CA ARG A 38 -10.26 5.31 7.35
C ARG A 38 -10.95 4.29 6.46
N ILE A 39 -12.20 3.98 6.80
CA ILE A 39 -13.08 3.17 5.97
C ILE A 39 -13.93 4.08 5.08
N ILE A 40 -13.89 3.85 3.78
CA ILE A 40 -14.67 4.57 2.76
C ILE A 40 -15.43 3.58 1.87
N ASP A 41 -16.33 4.09 1.01
CA ASP A 41 -16.99 3.22 0.04
C ASP A 41 -16.00 2.67 -1.00
N GLN A 42 -16.36 1.54 -1.60
CA GLN A 42 -15.51 0.82 -2.55
C GLN A 42 -15.11 1.67 -3.77
N THR A 43 -15.99 2.55 -4.25
CA THR A 43 -15.72 3.36 -5.44
C THR A 43 -14.67 4.41 -5.13
N GLN A 44 -14.79 5.09 -3.98
CA GLN A 44 -13.77 6.01 -3.50
C GLN A 44 -12.45 5.29 -3.23
N TYR A 45 -12.48 4.10 -2.63
CA TYR A 45 -11.28 3.29 -2.38
C TYR A 45 -10.53 2.97 -3.66
N ILE A 46 -11.22 2.41 -4.67
CA ILE A 46 -10.62 2.09 -5.96
C ILE A 46 -10.04 3.34 -6.61
N ASN A 47 -10.74 4.47 -6.57
CA ASN A 47 -10.27 5.71 -7.16
C ASN A 47 -8.99 6.21 -6.48
N ARG A 48 -8.95 6.26 -5.15
CA ARG A 48 -7.77 6.68 -4.38
C ARG A 48 -6.58 5.74 -4.60
N VAL A 49 -6.82 4.43 -4.57
CA VAL A 49 -5.76 3.41 -4.80
C VAL A 49 -5.19 3.51 -6.21
N ASN A 50 -6.03 3.65 -7.23
CA ASN A 50 -5.56 3.78 -8.61
C ASN A 50 -4.73 5.05 -8.85
N HIS A 51 -4.92 6.09 -8.04
CA HIS A 51 -4.15 7.32 -8.11
C HIS A 51 -3.02 7.39 -7.07
N PHE A 52 -2.74 6.29 -6.37
CA PHE A 52 -1.75 6.23 -5.29
C PHE A 52 -1.97 7.27 -4.18
N ASP A 53 -3.23 7.67 -3.94
CA ASP A 53 -3.63 8.60 -2.89
C ASP A 53 -3.95 7.85 -1.59
N PHE A 54 -2.90 7.37 -0.93
CA PHE A 54 -2.94 6.74 0.38
C PHE A 54 -1.56 6.79 1.03
N ASP A 55 -1.49 6.74 2.36
CA ASP A 55 -0.22 6.48 3.04
C ASP A 55 0.02 4.96 3.14
N VAL A 56 -1.02 4.21 3.54
CA VAL A 56 -0.97 2.75 3.72
C VAL A 56 -2.28 2.10 3.26
N VAL A 57 -2.17 0.97 2.57
CA VAL A 57 -3.28 0.08 2.20
C VAL A 57 -2.90 -1.37 2.48
N THR A 58 -3.90 -2.24 2.60
CA THR A 58 -3.65 -3.70 2.59
C THR A 58 -3.55 -4.17 1.13
N GLY A 59 -2.37 -4.64 0.73
CA GLY A 59 -2.12 -5.17 -0.62
C GLY A 59 -2.14 -6.70 -0.67
N LEU A 60 -2.66 -7.27 -1.76
CA LEU A 60 -2.57 -8.70 -2.06
C LEU A 60 -1.78 -8.92 -3.36
N PHE A 61 -0.69 -9.65 -3.25
CA PHE A 61 0.22 -9.97 -4.35
C PHE A 61 0.19 -11.48 -4.58
N GLY A 62 -0.82 -11.96 -5.30
CA GLY A 62 -0.92 -13.37 -5.67
C GLY A 62 0.30 -13.81 -6.48
N GLN A 63 0.97 -14.86 -6.02
CA GLN A 63 2.14 -15.45 -6.67
C GLN A 63 1.78 -16.79 -7.31
N SER A 64 2.49 -17.13 -8.39
CA SER A 64 2.47 -18.48 -8.95
C SER A 64 3.76 -19.22 -8.57
N GLU A 65 3.76 -20.55 -8.72
CA GLU A 65 4.98 -21.37 -8.54
C GLU A 65 6.03 -21.11 -9.64
N SER A 66 5.63 -20.42 -10.72
CA SER A 66 6.50 -20.06 -11.84
C SER A 66 6.31 -18.57 -12.16
N PRO A 67 6.91 -17.65 -11.38
CA PRO A 67 6.77 -16.22 -11.57
C PRO A 67 7.09 -15.81 -13.02
N GLY A 68 6.22 -14.97 -13.59
CA GLY A 68 6.29 -14.57 -14.99
C GLY A 68 6.17 -13.06 -15.16
N ASN A 69 5.50 -12.65 -16.24
CA ASN A 69 5.39 -11.24 -16.61
C ASN A 69 4.66 -10.39 -15.57
N GLU A 70 3.81 -10.99 -14.73
CA GLU A 70 3.10 -10.28 -13.67
C GLU A 70 4.04 -9.60 -12.65
N GLN A 71 5.27 -10.09 -12.51
CA GLN A 71 6.28 -9.47 -11.65
C GLN A 71 6.62 -8.05 -12.10
N ARG A 72 6.55 -7.76 -13.40
CA ARG A 72 6.75 -6.39 -13.91
C ARG A 72 5.62 -5.45 -13.49
N ASP A 73 4.39 -5.93 -13.42
CA ASP A 73 3.24 -5.14 -12.98
C ASP A 73 3.27 -4.85 -11.47
N PHE A 74 3.88 -5.75 -10.70
CA PHE A 74 4.04 -5.60 -9.25
C PHE A 74 5.22 -4.73 -8.83
N TRP A 75 6.36 -4.86 -9.51
CA TRP A 75 7.63 -4.40 -8.94
C TRP A 75 8.39 -3.39 -9.79
N SER A 76 8.10 -3.27 -11.08
CA SER A 76 8.92 -2.44 -11.96
C SER A 76 8.75 -0.95 -11.69
N SER A 77 9.81 -0.18 -11.93
CA SER A 77 9.80 1.27 -11.88
C SER A 77 8.76 1.88 -12.84
N LYS A 78 8.56 1.24 -14.01
CA LYS A 78 7.54 1.65 -14.98
C LYS A 78 6.13 1.50 -14.40
N ALA A 79 5.86 0.42 -13.68
CA ALA A 79 4.56 0.22 -13.03
C ALA A 79 4.31 1.27 -11.93
N ALA A 80 5.34 1.68 -11.18
CA ALA A 80 5.19 2.73 -10.16
C ALA A 80 4.71 4.09 -10.71
N ASP A 81 4.91 4.36 -12.00
CA ASP A 81 4.45 5.59 -12.67
C ASP A 81 3.10 5.44 -13.40
N ALA A 82 2.53 4.23 -13.42
CA ALA A 82 1.29 3.95 -14.13
C ALA A 82 0.10 3.95 -13.15
N PRO A 83 -0.85 4.89 -13.28
CA PRO A 83 -2.08 4.87 -12.49
C PRO A 83 -2.82 3.54 -12.63
N GLY A 84 -3.28 3.00 -11.50
CA GLY A 84 -3.98 1.72 -11.43
C GLY A 84 -3.08 0.49 -11.60
N SER A 85 -1.75 0.67 -11.65
CA SER A 85 -0.84 -0.48 -11.63
C SER A 85 -0.89 -1.22 -10.29
N ARG A 86 -0.27 -2.41 -10.27
CA ARG A 86 -0.20 -3.24 -9.07
C ARG A 86 1.01 -2.92 -8.21
N ASN A 87 1.87 -1.98 -8.60
CA ASN A 87 2.99 -1.51 -7.80
C ASN A 87 2.52 -0.47 -6.78
N LEU A 88 1.73 -0.93 -5.80
CA LEU A 88 1.15 -0.09 -4.75
C LEU A 88 2.20 0.58 -3.85
N MET A 89 3.42 0.02 -3.82
CA MET A 89 4.52 0.52 -2.99
C MET A 89 5.34 1.59 -3.70
N GLY A 90 5.12 1.82 -5.00
CA GLY A 90 5.86 2.78 -5.79
C GLY A 90 7.35 2.43 -5.94
N ILE A 91 7.70 1.14 -5.99
CA ILE A 91 9.10 0.70 -6.12
C ILE A 91 9.69 1.23 -7.42
N LYS A 92 10.82 1.91 -7.30
CA LYS A 92 11.63 2.44 -8.42
C LYS A 92 13.10 2.16 -8.19
N ASP A 93 13.54 0.96 -8.53
CA ASP A 93 14.91 0.52 -8.32
C ASP A 93 15.43 -0.23 -9.56
N PRO A 94 16.56 0.19 -10.16
CA PRO A 94 17.09 -0.44 -11.37
C PRO A 94 17.56 -1.89 -11.16
N ILE A 95 17.91 -2.28 -9.93
CA ILE A 95 18.23 -3.67 -9.58
C ILE A 95 16.97 -4.51 -9.58
N VAL A 96 15.85 -3.99 -9.06
CA VAL A 96 14.56 -4.68 -9.11
C VAL A 96 14.11 -4.84 -10.56
N ASP A 97 14.22 -3.79 -11.38
CA ASP A 97 13.87 -3.85 -12.81
C ASP A 97 14.67 -4.92 -13.59
N ALA A 98 15.93 -5.13 -13.21
CA ALA A 98 16.79 -6.14 -13.83
C ALA A 98 16.46 -7.58 -13.40
N LEU A 99 15.79 -7.76 -12.25
CA LEU A 99 15.41 -9.08 -11.72
C LEU A 99 14.05 -9.57 -12.26
N VAL A 100 13.21 -8.67 -12.78
CA VAL A 100 11.85 -8.96 -13.26
C VAL A 100 11.71 -8.85 -14.77
#